data_AF-A0A955NHJ2-F1
#
_entry.id   AF-A0A955NHJ2-F1
#
_cell.length_a   1.000
_cell.length_b   1.000
_cell.length_c   1.000
_cell.angle_alpha   90.00
_cell.angle_beta   90.00
_cell.angle_gamma   90.00
#
_symmetry.space_group_name_H-M   'P 1'
#
loop_
_entity.id
_entity.type
_entity.pdbx_description
1 polymer ?
#
loop_
_entity_poly.entity_id
_entity_poly.type
_entity_poly.pdbx_seq_one_letter_code
_entity_poly.pdbx_strand_id
1 'polypeptide(L)'
;MGVSERFAAPRGFTLIELLIVIAIILILIAIALPNFLEAQSRARVVRAAADEKSIATAMESYFLDRQTYTDDCLGGDIGCLQLTTPVAYIKDLPLDPFGIHK
;
A
#
# COMPACT_ATOMS: atom_id res chain seq x y z
N MET A 1 22.12 35.11 -56.72
CA MET A 1 20.95 34.25 -56.49
C MET A 1 20.90 33.89 -55.02
N GLY A 2 20.15 34.65 -54.22
CA GLY A 2 19.95 34.36 -52.79
C GLY A 2 18.57 33.73 -52.61
N VAL A 3 18.53 32.45 -52.24
CA VAL A 3 17.30 31.73 -51.95
C VAL A 3 16.89 32.11 -50.52
N SER A 4 15.78 32.83 -50.36
CA SER A 4 15.19 33.12 -49.07
C SER A 4 14.38 31.91 -48.60
N GLU A 5 14.94 31.11 -47.69
CA GLU A 5 14.21 30.04 -47.00
C GLU A 5 13.15 30.66 -46.08
N ARG A 6 11.88 30.39 -46.37
CA ARG A 6 10.76 30.83 -45.53
C ARG A 6 10.67 29.88 -44.33
N PHE A 7 10.96 30.37 -43.13
CA PHE A 7 10.66 29.66 -41.90
C PHE A 7 9.15 29.49 -41.77
N ALA A 8 8.66 28.26 -41.88
CA ALA A 8 7.26 27.93 -41.64
C ALA A 8 6.93 28.15 -40.16
N ALA A 9 5.89 28.95 -39.88
CA ALA A 9 5.47 29.22 -38.52
C ALA A 9 5.04 27.92 -37.81
N PRO A 10 5.48 27.69 -36.55
CA PRO A 10 5.06 26.52 -35.79
C PRO A 10 3.55 26.55 -35.58
N ARG A 11 2.89 25.42 -35.84
CA ARG A 11 1.45 25.24 -35.61
C ARG A 11 1.19 25.22 -34.10
N GLY A 12 0.35 26.14 -33.62
CA GLY A 12 -0.05 26.21 -32.22
C GLY A 12 -1.06 25.13 -31.84
N PHE A 13 -1.02 24.66 -30.59
CA PHE A 13 -1.95 23.68 -30.03
C PHE A 13 -3.36 24.29 -29.90
N THR A 14 -4.40 23.54 -30.25
CA THR A 14 -5.77 24.03 -30.12
C THR A 14 -6.33 23.75 -28.72
N LEU A 15 -7.15 24.65 -28.19
CA LEU A 15 -7.84 24.42 -26.90
C LEU A 15 -8.77 23.21 -26.96
N ILE A 16 -9.33 22.93 -28.14
CA ILE A 16 -10.22 21.79 -28.36
C ILE A 16 -9.46 20.45 -28.33
N GLU A 17 -8.22 20.39 -28.83
CA GLU A 17 -7.36 19.22 -28.66
C GLU A 17 -7.14 18.90 -27.18
N LEU A 18 -6.82 19.92 -26.38
CA LEU A 18 -6.63 19.71 -24.95
C LEU A 18 -7.92 19.22 -24.27
N LEU A 19 -9.06 19.80 -24.66
CA LEU A 19 -10.36 19.49 -24.07
C LEU A 19 -10.79 18.04 -24.34
N ILE A 20 -10.54 17.53 -25.55
CA ILE A 20 -10.86 16.14 -25.89
C ILE A 20 -9.94 15.18 -25.11
N VAL A 21 -8.66 15.53 -24.94
CA VAL A 21 -7.70 14.69 -24.19
C VAL A 21 -8.12 14.56 -22.73
N ILE A 22 -8.45 15.65 -22.05
CA ILE A 22 -8.89 15.58 -20.64
C ILE A 22 -10.22 14.84 -20.51
N ALA A 23 -11.13 14.97 -21.48
CA ALA A 23 -12.40 14.25 -21.48
C ALA A 23 -12.17 12.73 -21.52
N ILE A 24 -11.25 12.26 -22.37
CA ILE A 24 -10.91 10.83 -22.44
C ILE A 24 -10.24 10.35 -21.15
N ILE A 25 -9.31 11.12 -20.58
CA ILE A 25 -8.65 10.76 -19.31
C ILE A 25 -9.67 10.60 -18.18
N LEU A 26 -10.65 11.51 -18.09
CA LEU A 26 -11.70 11.43 -17.06
C LEU A 26 -12.59 10.19 -17.21
N ILE A 27 -12.92 9.80 -18.44
CA ILE A 27 -13.68 8.57 -18.69
C ILE A 27 -12.89 7.34 -18.23
N LEU A 28 -11.59 7.28 -18.53
CA LEU A 28 -10.73 6.17 -18.11
C LEU A 28 -10.59 6.11 -16.58
N ILE A 29 -10.38 7.24 -15.91
CA ILE A 29 -10.27 7.31 -14.45
C ILE A 29 -11.58 6.89 -13.78
N ALA A 30 -12.74 7.31 -14.32
CA ALA A 30 -14.04 6.95 -13.77
C ALA A 30 -14.25 5.42 -13.68
N ILE A 31 -13.71 4.66 -14.63
CA ILE A 31 -13.79 3.18 -14.64
C ILE A 31 -12.64 2.57 -13.83
N ALA A 32 -11.43 3.11 -13.93
CA ALA A 32 -10.25 2.54 -13.30
C ALA A 32 -10.20 2.73 -11.78
N LEU A 33 -10.66 3.88 -11.28
CA LEU A 33 -10.58 4.25 -9.87
C LEU A 33 -11.36 3.31 -8.94
N PRO A 34 -12.65 2.96 -9.17
CA PRO A 34 -13.36 2.05 -8.27
C PRO A 34 -12.69 0.67 -8.19
N ASN A 35 -12.24 0.13 -9.33
CA ASN A 35 -11.52 -1.13 -9.37
C ASN A 35 -10.17 -1.06 -8.61
N PHE A 36 -9.46 0.07 -8.72
CA PHE A 36 -8.22 0.29 -7.98
C PHE A 36 -8.46 0.35 -6.46
N LEU A 37 -9.52 1.02 -6.02
CA LEU A 37 -9.88 1.11 -4.61
C LEU A 37 -10.25 -0.27 -4.03
N GLU A 38 -10.99 -1.09 -4.78
CA GLU A 38 -11.30 -2.47 -4.40
C GLU A 38 -10.04 -3.35 -4.36
N ALA A 39 -9.16 -3.24 -5.34
CA ALA A 39 -7.89 -3.96 -5.33
C ALA A 39 -7.02 -3.56 -4.13
N GLN A 40 -7.00 -2.27 -3.77
CA GLN A 40 -6.29 -1.79 -2.59
C GLN A 40 -6.89 -2.35 -1.29
N SER A 41 -8.22 -2.40 -1.15
CA SER A 41 -8.86 -2.97 0.04
C SER A 41 -8.58 -4.48 0.17
N ARG A 42 -8.66 -5.23 -0.94
CA ARG A 42 -8.28 -6.65 -0.99
C ARG A 42 -6.81 -6.85 -0.62
N ALA A 43 -5.91 -6.00 -1.11
CA ALA A 43 -4.49 -6.07 -0.76
C ALA A 43 -4.25 -5.84 0.74
N ARG A 44 -4.98 -4.92 1.38
CA ARG A 44 -4.91 -4.71 2.84
C ARG A 44 -5.38 -5.93 3.62
N VAL A 45 -6.47 -6.59 3.19
CA VAL A 45 -6.96 -7.83 3.82
C VAL A 45 -5.93 -8.96 3.70
N VAL A 46 -5.36 -9.14 2.51
CA VAL A 46 -4.31 -10.16 2.29
C VAL A 46 -3.09 -9.88 3.16
N ARG A 47 -2.69 -8.61 3.29
CA ARG A 47 -1.60 -8.21 4.18
C ARG A 47 -1.90 -8.55 5.63
N ALA A 48 -3.07 -8.16 6.14
CA ALA A 48 -3.49 -8.48 7.50
C ALA A 48 -3.45 -9.99 7.79
N ALA A 49 -3.93 -10.81 6.84
CA ALA A 49 -3.89 -12.27 6.98
C ALA A 49 -2.46 -12.85 6.97
N ALA A 50 -1.52 -12.23 6.25
CA ALA A 50 -0.12 -12.63 6.26
C ALA A 50 0.59 -12.22 7.57
N ASP A 51 0.25 -11.04 8.08
CA ASP A 51 0.74 -10.52 9.34
C ASP A 51 0.26 -11.39 10.51
N GLU A 52 -1.03 -11.78 10.53
CA GLU A 52 -1.60 -12.70 11.53
C GLU A 52 -0.86 -14.05 11.57
N LYS A 53 -0.58 -14.65 10.40
CA LYS A 53 0.20 -15.90 10.32
C LYS A 53 1.61 -15.76 10.86
N SER A 54 2.24 -14.61 10.64
CA SER A 54 3.58 -14.32 11.15
C SER A 54 3.58 -14.24 12.67
N ILE A 55 2.57 -13.59 13.25
CA ILE A 55 2.35 -13.53 14.70
C ILE A 55 2.08 -14.92 15.28
N ALA A 56 1.19 -15.71 14.65
CA ALA A 56 0.88 -17.06 15.11
C ALA A 56 2.12 -17.96 15.15
N THR A 57 2.98 -17.88 14.12
CA THR A 57 4.24 -18.63 14.07
C THR A 57 5.21 -18.19 15.17
N ALA A 58 5.28 -16.89 15.46
CA ALA A 58 6.09 -16.36 16.54
C ALA A 58 5.57 -16.78 17.92
N MET A 59 4.25 -16.81 18.11
CA MET A 59 3.62 -17.30 19.35
C MET A 59 3.85 -18.79 19.56
N GLU A 60 3.80 -19.60 18.50
CA GLU A 60 4.10 -21.03 18.58
C GLU A 60 5.56 -21.25 18.94
N SER A 61 6.48 -20.49 18.35
CA SER A 61 7.90 -20.52 18.71
C SER A 61 8.13 -20.12 20.17
N TYR A 62 7.42 -19.10 20.67
CA TYR A 62 7.46 -18.70 22.07
C TYR A 62 6.92 -19.81 23.00
N PHE A 63 5.84 -20.48 22.60
CA PHE A 63 5.26 -21.58 23.38
C PHE A 63 6.23 -22.77 23.50
N LEU A 64 6.98 -23.10 22.44
CA LEU A 64 7.99 -24.16 22.49
C LEU A 64 9.06 -23.89 23.55
N ASP A 65 9.45 -22.62 23.74
CA ASP A 65 10.51 -22.23 24.67
C ASP A 65 10.00 -21.98 26.10
N ARG A 66 8.78 -21.44 26.26
CA ARG A 66 8.24 -20.98 27.55
C ARG A 66 7.12 -21.86 28.10
N GLN A 67 6.62 -22.81 27.30
CA GLN A 67 5.49 -23.70 27.61
C GLN A 67 4.18 -22.96 27.99
N THR A 68 4.07 -21.69 27.62
CA THR A 68 2.90 -20.85 27.82
C THR A 68 2.76 -19.90 26.64
N TYR A 69 1.53 -19.50 26.33
CA TYR A 69 1.31 -18.38 25.43
C TYR A 69 1.49 -17.06 26.19
N THR A 70 1.80 -15.99 25.46
CA THR A 70 1.89 -14.65 26.03
C THR A 70 0.56 -13.92 25.86
N ASP A 71 0.17 -13.18 26.89
CA ASP A 71 -1.09 -12.43 26.95
C ASP A 71 -0.89 -10.97 26.47
N ASP A 72 0.36 -10.57 26.24
CA ASP A 72 0.83 -9.18 26.13
C ASP A 72 0.74 -8.61 24.69
N CYS A 73 0.04 -9.31 23.81
CA CYS A 73 -0.12 -8.97 22.39
C CYS A 73 -1.50 -8.37 22.07
N LEU A 74 -2.36 -8.14 23.07
CA LEU A 74 -3.78 -7.83 22.86
C LEU A 74 -4.17 -6.34 23.02
N GLY A 75 -3.22 -5.40 23.15
CA GLY A 75 -3.62 -3.99 23.22
C GLY A 75 -2.50 -2.95 23.26
N GLY A 76 -2.38 -2.19 22.17
CA GLY A 76 -1.67 -0.90 22.12
C GLY A 76 -0.25 -0.96 21.59
N ASP A 77 0.21 0.18 21.04
CA ASP A 77 1.50 0.49 20.37
C ASP A 77 2.81 0.04 21.09
N ILE A 78 2.71 -0.65 22.23
CA ILE A 78 3.82 -1.22 23.03
C ILE A 78 3.80 -2.77 22.98
N GLY A 79 2.91 -3.36 22.17
CA GLY A 79 2.55 -4.78 22.15
C GLY A 79 3.68 -5.76 21.85
N CYS A 80 3.65 -6.89 22.54
CA CYS A 80 4.54 -8.05 22.38
C CYS A 80 6.04 -7.83 22.67
N LEU A 81 6.39 -7.04 23.69
CA LEU A 81 7.79 -6.93 24.15
C LEU A 81 8.42 -8.32 24.43
N GLN A 82 7.61 -9.30 24.85
CA GLN A 82 8.02 -10.70 25.07
C GLN A 82 8.32 -11.50 23.79
N LEU A 83 7.82 -11.07 22.61
CA LEU A 83 8.17 -11.69 21.32
C LEU A 83 9.43 -11.08 20.69
N THR A 84 9.83 -9.87 21.10
CA THR A 84 10.99 -9.16 20.54
C THR A 84 12.18 -9.13 21.49
N THR A 85 11.95 -9.28 22.81
CA THR A 85 13.00 -9.27 23.83
C THR A 85 12.72 -10.27 24.97
N PRO A 86 13.74 -10.94 25.54
CA PRO A 86 15.16 -10.93 25.18
C PRO A 86 15.52 -11.82 23.97
N VAL A 87 14.58 -12.64 23.50
CA VAL A 87 14.70 -13.46 22.28
C VAL A 87 13.68 -12.95 21.26
N ALA A 88 14.13 -12.68 20.04
CA ALA A 88 13.28 -12.18 18.97
C ALA A 88 12.66 -13.35 18.18
N TYR A 89 11.41 -13.67 18.49
CA TYR A 89 10.58 -14.64 17.75
C TYR A 89 9.91 -14.02 16.52
N ILE A 90 9.82 -12.69 16.46
CA ILE A 90 9.36 -11.92 15.31
C ILE A 90 10.32 -10.75 15.06
N LYS A 91 10.56 -10.40 13.79
CA LYS A 91 11.54 -9.37 13.39
C LYS A 91 11.01 -7.96 13.60
N ASP A 92 9.79 -7.72 13.17
CA ASP A 92 9.10 -6.45 13.25
C ASP A 92 7.64 -6.72 13.59
N LEU A 93 7.05 -5.89 14.45
CA LEU A 93 5.62 -5.96 14.70
C LEU A 93 4.87 -5.39 13.48
N PRO A 94 4.00 -6.17 12.83
CA PRO A 94 3.22 -5.65 11.73
C PRO A 94 2.25 -4.58 12.24
N LEU A 95 2.29 -3.43 11.59
CA LEU A 95 1.36 -2.33 11.85
C LEU A 95 -0.01 -2.68 11.26
N ASP A 96 -1.08 -2.40 12.01
CA ASP A 96 -2.45 -2.61 11.55
C ASP A 96 -2.70 -1.86 10.23
N PRO A 97 -2.99 -2.56 9.12
CA PRO A 97 -3.25 -1.95 7.82
C PRO A 97 -4.54 -1.12 7.77
N PHE A 98 -5.40 -1.21 8.78
CA PHE A 98 -6.64 -0.44 8.90
C PHE A 98 -6.52 0.75 9.87
N GLY A 99 -5.49 0.78 10.72
CA GLY A 99 -5.22 1.87 11.67
C GLY A 99 -6.39 2.16 12.61
N ILE A 100 -7.23 1.15 12.89
CA ILE A 100 -8.42 1.26 13.74
C ILE A 100 -8.08 1.27 15.22
N HIS A 101 -6.90 0.75 15.58
CA HIS A 101 -6.38 0.74 16.93
C HIS A 101 -5.02 1.47 16.94
N LYS A 102 -5.03 2.73 17.37
CA LYS A 102 -3.85 3.45 17.89
C LYS A 102 -3.90 3.40 19.41
#